data_AF-A0A0K8QN30-F1
#
_entry.id   AF-A0A0K8QN30-F1
#
_cell.length_a   1.000
_cell.length_b   1.000
_cell.length_c   1.000
_cell.angle_alpha   90.00
_cell.angle_beta   90.00
_cell.angle_gamma   90.00
#
_symmetry.space_group_name_H-M   'P 1'
#
loop_
_entity.id
_entity.type
_entity.pdbx_description
1 polymer ?
#
loop_
_entity_poly.entity_id
_entity_poly.type
_entity_poly.pdbx_seq_one_letter_code
_entity_poly.pdbx_strand_id
1 'polypeptide(L)'
;MSLTLPSASDLLAHYAVGEIAEVATPKDYPAVEPALLRAAAAGDPLDAWTPEQQAAAQAALARIAVAIERAGSEAGYYLRFRADTAAPPAWLADDLAELARYHLYDTAGAKDSTVRLRYQDVIARLRTLAEEDAKAGAGVGGAGSTVQVQSRVRLFSRDTLGDL
;
A
#
# COMPACT_ATOMS: atom_id res chain seq x y z
N MET A 1 -14.29 -3.85 -2.41
CA MET A 1 -13.98 -3.56 -0.99
C MET A 1 -13.01 -2.39 -0.86
N SER A 2 -13.25 -1.39 0.01
CA SER A 2 -12.31 -0.28 0.27
C SER A 2 -11.41 -0.61 1.47
N LEU A 3 -10.12 -0.83 1.24
CA LEU A 3 -9.14 -1.05 2.30
C LEU A 3 -8.73 0.29 2.91
N THR A 4 -8.77 0.40 4.23
CA THR A 4 -8.21 1.57 4.93
C THR A 4 -6.72 1.35 5.12
N LEU A 5 -5.90 2.19 4.48
CA LEU A 5 -4.45 2.13 4.60
C LEU A 5 -3.99 2.93 5.82
N PRO A 6 -2.92 2.50 6.52
CA PRO A 6 -2.33 3.30 7.57
C PRO A 6 -1.79 4.61 7.01
N SER A 7 -1.82 5.67 7.81
CA SER A 7 -1.13 6.92 7.50
C SER A 7 0.35 6.85 7.90
N ALA A 8 1.16 7.80 7.43
CA ALA A 8 2.54 7.94 7.90
C ALA A 8 2.59 8.17 9.42
N SER A 9 1.66 8.97 9.95
CA SER A 9 1.53 9.23 11.39
C SER A 9 1.23 7.96 12.20
N ASP A 10 0.41 7.05 11.66
CA ASP A 10 0.10 5.77 12.32
C ASP A 10 1.36 4.89 12.42
N LEU A 11 2.14 4.80 11.34
CA LEU A 11 3.44 4.11 11.34
C LEU A 11 4.41 4.70 12.36
N LEU A 12 4.49 6.03 12.44
CA LEU A 12 5.37 6.73 13.38
C LEU A 12 4.89 6.64 14.83
N ALA A 13 3.61 6.38 15.07
CA ALA A 13 3.07 6.13 16.40
C ALA A 13 3.29 4.67 16.84
N HIS A 14 3.22 3.72 15.91
CA HIS A 14 3.34 2.29 16.19
C HIS A 14 4.80 1.83 16.30
N TYR A 15 5.72 2.47 15.58
CA TYR A 15 7.14 2.10 15.54
C TYR A 15 8.05 3.20 16.08
N ALA A 16 9.29 2.82 16.39
CA ALA A 16 10.29 3.79 16.81
C ALA A 16 10.56 4.78 15.66
N VAL A 17 10.20 6.05 15.84
CA VAL A 17 10.37 7.10 14.82
C VAL A 17 11.81 7.23 14.34
N GLY A 18 12.79 6.96 15.20
CA GLY A 18 14.20 6.91 14.80
C GLY A 18 14.50 5.82 13.76
N GLU A 19 13.96 4.63 13.96
CA GLU A 19 14.09 3.52 13.01
C GLU A 19 13.43 3.88 11.68
N ILE A 20 12.18 4.36 11.71
CA ILE A 20 11.45 4.72 10.48
C ILE A 20 12.14 5.84 9.74
N ALA A 21 12.66 6.86 10.44
CA ALA A 21 13.41 7.94 9.82
C ALA A 21 14.68 7.42 9.12
N GLU A 22 15.42 6.52 9.76
CA GLU A 22 16.63 5.92 9.20
C GLU A 22 16.32 5.14 7.90
N VAL A 23 15.31 4.27 7.91
CA VAL A 23 15.00 3.41 6.75
C VAL A 23 14.22 4.15 5.65
N ALA A 24 13.47 5.19 6.00
CA ALA A 24 12.72 5.99 5.04
C ALA A 24 13.59 7.05 4.35
N THR A 25 14.67 7.51 4.99
CA THR A 25 15.56 8.51 4.37
C THR A 25 16.26 7.94 3.14
N PRO A 26 16.10 8.52 1.95
CA PRO A 26 16.84 8.07 0.78
C PRO A 26 18.34 8.34 0.95
N LYS A 27 19.19 7.48 0.38
CA LYS A 27 20.66 7.54 0.56
C LYS A 27 21.31 8.84 0.09
N ASP A 28 20.67 9.53 -0.85
CA ASP A 28 21.17 10.78 -1.43
C ASP A 28 20.76 12.03 -0.63
N TYR A 29 20.05 11.86 0.49
CA TYR A 29 19.59 12.93 1.37
C TYR A 29 20.30 12.89 2.73
N PRO A 30 20.40 14.04 3.42
CA PRO A 30 20.85 14.04 4.81
C PRO A 30 19.90 13.24 5.69
N ALA A 31 20.45 12.62 6.74
CA ALA A 31 19.67 11.87 7.72
C ALA A 31 18.54 12.74 8.29
N VAL A 32 17.30 12.25 8.19
CA VAL A 32 16.14 12.99 8.69
C VAL A 32 16.06 12.86 10.20
N GLU A 33 15.93 13.99 10.88
CA GLU A 33 15.72 14.00 12.32
C GLU A 33 14.33 13.42 12.68
N PRO A 34 14.22 12.55 13.71
CA PRO A 34 12.94 11.96 14.10
C PRO A 34 11.87 13.00 14.45
N ALA A 35 12.26 14.11 15.06
CA ALA A 35 11.35 15.21 15.40
C ALA A 35 10.78 15.89 14.14
N LEU A 36 11.64 16.16 13.15
CA LEU A 36 11.26 16.72 11.86
C LEU A 36 10.30 15.79 11.11
N LEU A 37 10.61 14.49 11.03
CA LEU A 37 9.74 13.55 10.32
C LEU A 37 8.34 13.48 10.96
N ARG A 38 8.27 13.51 12.30
CA ARG A 38 6.99 13.54 13.02
C ARG A 38 6.20 14.82 12.75
N ALA A 39 6.85 15.98 12.83
CA ALA A 39 6.22 17.27 12.53
C ALA A 39 5.70 17.31 11.09
N ALA A 40 6.51 16.83 10.13
CA ALA A 40 6.14 16.78 8.73
C ALA A 40 4.94 15.83 8.48
N ALA A 41 4.88 14.68 9.15
CA ALA A 41 3.76 13.75 9.05
C ALA A 41 2.46 14.28 9.69
N ALA A 42 2.58 15.07 10.76
CA ALA A 42 1.46 15.72 11.43
C ALA A 42 0.93 16.96 10.68
N GLY A 43 1.70 17.49 9.71
CA GLY A 43 1.38 18.74 9.02
C GLY A 43 1.72 19.99 9.85
N ASP A 44 2.61 19.86 10.83
CA ASP A 44 3.04 20.96 11.68
C ASP A 44 4.01 21.91 10.94
N PRO A 45 4.15 23.17 11.40
CA PRO A 45 5.12 24.11 10.83
C PRO A 45 6.56 23.60 10.92
N LEU A 46 7.31 23.73 9.82
CA LEU A 46 8.69 23.25 9.71
C LEU A 46 9.74 24.36 9.72
N ASP A 47 9.37 25.57 10.15
CA ASP A 47 10.19 26.78 10.05
C ASP A 47 11.50 26.70 10.88
N ALA A 48 11.56 25.78 11.84
CA ALA A 48 12.74 25.54 12.67
C ALA A 48 13.86 24.76 11.94
N TRP A 49 13.55 24.12 10.80
CA TRP A 49 14.50 23.29 10.04
C TRP A 49 14.88 23.96 8.72
N THR A 50 16.08 23.64 8.23
CA THR A 50 16.57 24.21 6.96
C THR A 50 15.78 23.67 5.76
N PRO A 51 15.75 24.37 4.62
CA PRO A 51 15.08 23.88 3.41
C PRO A 51 15.58 22.51 2.94
N GLU A 52 16.87 22.23 3.14
CA GLU A 52 17.47 20.93 2.81
C GLU A 52 16.94 19.81 3.72
N GLN A 53 16.82 20.07 5.02
CA GLN A 53 16.22 19.13 5.97
C GLN A 53 14.74 18.90 5.65
N GLN A 54 13.99 19.96 5.35
CA GLN A 54 12.59 19.86 4.94
C GLN A 54 12.44 19.00 3.68
N ALA A 55 13.31 19.19 2.68
CA ALA A 55 13.32 18.37 1.47
C ALA A 55 13.60 16.89 1.76
N ALA A 56 14.55 16.59 2.65
CA ALA A 56 14.82 15.21 3.09
C ALA A 56 13.60 14.58 3.79
N ALA A 57 12.91 15.33 4.66
CA ALA A 57 11.70 14.87 5.32
C ALA A 57 10.57 14.58 4.32
N GLN A 58 10.37 15.44 3.33
CA GLN A 58 9.38 15.21 2.26
C GLN A 58 9.72 13.98 1.41
N ALA A 59 11.01 13.79 1.09
CA ALA A 59 11.45 12.60 0.37
C ALA A 59 11.25 11.30 1.19
N ALA A 60 11.49 11.35 2.50
CA ALA A 60 11.21 10.24 3.41
C ALA A 60 9.71 9.94 3.50
N LEU A 61 8.86 10.97 3.63
CA LEU A 61 7.39 10.81 3.60
C LEU A 61 6.90 10.19 2.29
N ALA A 62 7.47 10.58 1.15
CA ALA A 62 7.14 9.99 -0.15
C ALA A 62 7.51 8.49 -0.20
N ARG A 63 8.67 8.09 0.36
CA ARG A 63 9.03 6.66 0.48
C ARG A 63 8.08 5.89 1.39
N ILE A 64 7.67 6.49 2.50
CA ILE A 64 6.67 5.91 3.42
C ILE A 64 5.34 5.69 2.68
N ALA A 65 4.85 6.70 1.94
CA ALA A 65 3.62 6.59 1.17
C ALA A 65 3.69 5.44 0.14
N VAL A 66 4.78 5.34 -0.61
CA VAL A 66 4.99 4.25 -1.59
C VAL A 66 5.01 2.88 -0.89
N ALA A 67 5.63 2.77 0.29
CA ALA A 67 5.67 1.52 1.04
C ALA A 67 4.27 1.10 1.54
N ILE A 68 3.46 2.06 1.99
CA ILE A 68 2.05 1.85 2.38
C ILE A 68 1.21 1.38 1.19
N GLU A 69 1.36 2.02 0.02
CA GLU A 69 0.64 1.63 -1.20
C GLU A 69 0.99 0.20 -1.66
N ARG A 70 2.28 -0.17 -1.55
CA ARG A 70 2.73 -1.55 -1.82
C ARG A 70 2.12 -2.55 -0.86
N ALA A 71 2.14 -2.25 0.44
CA ALA A 71 1.49 -3.08 1.46
C ALA A 71 -0.01 -3.25 1.19
N GLY A 72 -0.70 -2.17 0.83
CA GLY A 72 -2.11 -2.18 0.44
C GLY A 72 -2.38 -3.05 -0.78
N SER A 73 -1.55 -2.94 -1.81
CA SER A 73 -1.65 -3.75 -3.02
C SER A 73 -1.41 -5.24 -2.76
N GLU A 74 -0.43 -5.56 -1.91
CA GLU A 74 -0.10 -6.93 -1.51
C GLU A 74 -1.20 -7.56 -0.65
N ALA A 75 -1.72 -6.84 0.35
CA ALA A 75 -2.89 -7.30 1.10
C ALA A 75 -4.12 -7.46 0.19
N GLY A 76 -4.33 -6.50 -0.71
CA GLY A 76 -5.41 -6.53 -1.70
C GLY A 76 -5.37 -7.78 -2.60
N TYR A 77 -4.18 -8.27 -2.94
CA TYR A 77 -4.02 -9.54 -3.63
C TYR A 77 -4.70 -10.67 -2.85
N TYR A 78 -4.40 -10.86 -1.56
CA TYR A 78 -4.99 -11.95 -0.76
C TYR A 78 -6.49 -11.76 -0.51
N LEU A 79 -6.92 -10.52 -0.32
CA LEU A 79 -8.32 -10.18 -0.05
C LEU A 79 -9.24 -10.28 -1.28
N ARG A 80 -8.72 -10.54 -2.49
CA ARG A 80 -9.52 -10.67 -3.72
C ARG A 80 -10.58 -11.78 -3.69
N PHE A 81 -10.42 -12.75 -2.79
CA PHE A 81 -11.36 -13.85 -2.58
C PHE A 81 -12.44 -13.52 -1.55
N ARG A 82 -12.27 -12.42 -0.81
CA ARG A 82 -13.23 -11.99 0.20
C ARG A 82 -14.45 -11.37 -0.48
N ALA A 83 -15.63 -11.65 0.05
CA ALA A 83 -16.85 -11.03 -0.44
C ALA A 83 -16.82 -9.51 -0.21
N ASP A 84 -17.29 -8.71 -1.17
CA ASP A 84 -17.29 -7.24 -1.08
C ASP A 84 -18.09 -6.67 0.11
N THR A 85 -19.03 -7.45 0.64
CA THR A 85 -19.86 -7.11 1.80
C THR A 85 -19.22 -7.49 3.14
N ALA A 86 -18.16 -8.31 3.12
CA ALA A 86 -17.48 -8.74 4.33
C ALA A 86 -16.42 -7.70 4.73
N ALA A 87 -16.55 -7.15 5.94
CA ALA A 87 -15.54 -6.25 6.47
C ALA A 87 -14.17 -6.96 6.56
N PRO A 88 -13.06 -6.24 6.33
CA PRO A 88 -11.74 -6.78 6.61
C PRO A 88 -11.60 -7.10 8.10
N PRO A 89 -10.81 -8.11 8.47
CA PRO A 89 -10.55 -8.40 9.88
C PRO A 89 -9.88 -7.22 10.60
N ALA A 90 -10.19 -7.04 11.89
CA ALA A 90 -9.65 -5.91 12.68
C ALA A 90 -8.11 -5.90 12.76
N TRP A 91 -7.49 -7.08 12.78
CA TRP A 91 -6.03 -7.24 12.83
C TRP A 91 -5.33 -6.76 11.54
N LEU A 92 -6.06 -6.55 10.44
CA LEU A 92 -5.46 -6.19 9.16
C LEU A 92 -4.80 -4.81 9.19
N ALA A 93 -5.31 -3.87 10.01
CA ALA A 93 -4.74 -2.53 10.12
C ALA A 93 -3.30 -2.58 10.68
N ASP A 94 -3.08 -3.35 11.73
CA ASP A 94 -1.75 -3.54 12.34
C ASP A 94 -0.83 -4.31 11.39
N ASP A 95 -1.35 -5.35 10.74
CA ASP A 95 -0.61 -6.17 9.78
C ASP A 95 -0.19 -5.36 8.53
N LEU A 96 -0.99 -4.38 8.09
CA LEU A 96 -0.62 -3.46 7.01
C LEU A 96 0.54 -2.54 7.41
N ALA A 97 0.59 -2.09 8.66
CA ALA A 97 1.68 -1.28 9.16
C ALA A 97 3.00 -2.09 9.18
N GLU A 98 2.95 -3.37 9.57
CA GLU A 98 4.11 -4.28 9.51
C GLU A 98 4.57 -4.53 8.06
N LEU A 99 3.64 -4.74 7.12
CA LEU A 99 3.95 -4.88 5.70
C LEU A 99 4.64 -3.62 5.16
N ALA A 100 4.08 -2.43 5.46
CA ALA A 100 4.65 -1.16 5.03
C ALA A 100 6.05 -0.94 5.62
N ARG A 101 6.24 -1.25 6.90
CA ARG A 101 7.55 -1.22 7.56
C ARG A 101 8.55 -2.13 6.85
N TYR A 102 8.18 -3.37 6.53
CA TYR A 102 9.05 -4.28 5.79
C TYR A 102 9.44 -3.71 4.42
N HIS A 103 8.50 -3.12 3.68
CA HIS A 103 8.76 -2.52 2.36
C HIS A 103 9.72 -1.32 2.41
N LEU A 104 9.91 -0.66 3.56
CA LEU A 104 10.91 0.41 3.72
C LEU A 104 12.35 -0.11 3.75
N TYR A 105 12.58 -1.35 4.20
CA TYR A 105 13.92 -1.94 4.33
C TYR A 105 14.59 -2.32 2.99
N ASP A 106 13.94 -2.04 1.85
CA ASP A 106 14.35 -2.41 0.49
C ASP A 106 14.53 -3.94 0.30
N THR A 107 14.75 -4.41 -0.93
CA THR A 107 14.97 -5.83 -1.28
C THR A 107 16.16 -6.48 -0.57
N ALA A 108 17.04 -5.68 0.03
CA ALA A 108 18.16 -6.13 0.87
C ALA A 108 17.78 -6.36 2.34
N GLY A 109 16.53 -6.06 2.73
CA GLY A 109 16.01 -6.10 4.09
C GLY A 109 16.42 -7.38 4.84
N ALA A 110 17.24 -7.17 5.87
CA ALA A 110 17.98 -8.15 6.64
C ALA A 110 17.30 -9.53 6.70
N LYS A 111 17.89 -10.50 5.99
CA LYS A 111 17.37 -11.86 5.78
C LYS A 111 17.03 -12.60 7.08
N ASP A 112 17.62 -12.17 8.20
CA ASP A 112 17.45 -12.72 9.54
C ASP A 112 16.88 -11.71 10.56
N SER A 113 16.28 -10.60 10.10
CA SER A 113 15.67 -9.62 11.00
C SER A 113 14.31 -10.07 11.55
N THR A 114 14.00 -9.60 12.75
CA THR A 114 12.66 -9.72 13.35
C THR A 114 11.56 -9.14 12.45
N VAL A 115 11.86 -8.08 11.68
CA VAL A 115 10.95 -7.46 10.71
C VAL A 115 10.56 -8.45 9.60
N ARG A 116 11.52 -9.22 9.08
CA ARG A 116 11.22 -10.25 8.06
C ARG A 116 10.37 -11.39 8.61
N LEU A 117 10.61 -11.81 9.86
CA LEU A 117 9.78 -12.83 10.51
C LEU A 117 8.35 -12.34 10.70
N ARG A 118 8.16 -11.10 11.19
CA ARG A 118 6.82 -10.48 11.30
C ARG A 118 6.12 -10.39 9.95
N TYR A 119 6.83 -9.95 8.92
CA TYR A 119 6.32 -9.95 7.55
C TYR A 119 5.84 -11.34 7.11
N GLN A 120 6.62 -12.40 7.36
CA GLN A 120 6.24 -13.77 7.01
C GLN A 120 5.00 -14.24 7.77
N ASP A 121 4.88 -13.90 9.05
CA ASP A 121 3.70 -14.22 9.87
C ASP A 121 2.43 -13.55 9.29
N VAL A 122 2.54 -12.27 8.91
CA VAL A 122 1.45 -11.53 8.27
C VAL A 122 1.03 -12.16 6.95
N ILE A 123 2.00 -12.47 6.08
CA ILE A 123 1.73 -13.14 4.79
C ILE A 123 1.11 -14.53 5.00
N ALA A 124 1.56 -15.28 6.00
CA ALA A 124 0.99 -16.58 6.33
C ALA A 124 -0.48 -16.44 6.74
N ARG A 125 -0.80 -15.48 7.61
CA ARG A 125 -2.18 -15.21 8.05
C ARG A 125 -3.08 -14.76 6.90
N LEU A 126 -2.60 -13.85 6.05
CA LEU A 126 -3.31 -13.41 4.85
C LEU A 126 -3.57 -14.55 3.87
N ARG A 127 -2.62 -15.48 3.72
CA ARG A 127 -2.79 -16.68 2.90
C ARG A 127 -3.85 -17.62 3.46
N THR A 128 -3.81 -17.91 4.76
CA THR A 128 -4.83 -18.74 5.42
C THR A 128 -6.22 -18.12 5.25
N LEU A 129 -6.35 -16.81 5.46
CA LEU A 129 -7.61 -16.10 5.22
C LEU A 129 -8.09 -16.24 3.78
N ALA A 130 -7.20 -16.04 2.81
CA ALA A 130 -7.52 -16.18 1.39
C ALA A 130 -7.97 -17.61 1.02
N GLU A 131 -7.34 -18.63 1.61
CA GLU A 131 -7.72 -20.04 1.40
C GLU A 131 -9.08 -20.36 2.03
N GLU A 132 -9.38 -19.82 3.20
CA GLU A 132 -10.68 -19.95 3.87
C GLU A 132 -11.79 -19.27 3.06
N ASP A 133 -11.57 -18.01 2.65
CA ASP A 133 -12.52 -17.24 1.85
C ASP A 133 -12.76 -17.90 0.47
N ALA A 134 -11.71 -18.42 -0.17
CA ALA A 134 -11.82 -19.15 -1.44
C ALA A 134 -12.62 -20.46 -1.30
N LYS A 135 -12.45 -21.20 -0.19
CA LYS A 135 -13.24 -22.41 0.11
C LYS A 135 -14.68 -22.10 0.46
N ALA A 136 -14.94 -20.97 1.10
CA ALA A 136 -16.28 -20.51 1.45
C ALA A 136 -17.12 -20.12 0.21
N GLY A 137 -16.54 -20.16 -1.00
CA GLY A 137 -17.26 -19.81 -2.23
C GLY A 137 -17.57 -18.32 -2.34
N ALA A 138 -16.92 -17.48 -1.53
CA ALA A 138 -16.87 -16.04 -1.76
C ALA A 138 -16.12 -15.85 -3.08
N GLY A 139 -16.88 -15.65 -4.15
CA GLY A 139 -16.36 -15.68 -5.51
C GLY A 139 -15.24 -14.67 -5.70
N VAL A 140 -14.25 -15.05 -6.51
CA VAL A 140 -13.27 -14.13 -7.12
C VAL A 140 -14.02 -12.86 -7.53
N GLY A 141 -13.70 -11.73 -6.91
CA GLY A 141 -14.34 -10.44 -7.18
C GLY A 141 -14.30 -10.12 -8.67
N GLY A 142 -15.35 -10.52 -9.36
CA GLY A 142 -15.44 -10.59 -10.82
C GLY A 142 -16.81 -11.05 -11.32
N ALA A 143 -17.79 -11.23 -10.43
CA ALA A 143 -19.19 -11.38 -10.80
C ALA A 143 -19.82 -9.99 -10.95
N GLY A 144 -19.47 -9.26 -12.01
CA GLY A 144 -20.12 -7.97 -12.27
C GLY A 144 -19.57 -7.11 -13.42
N SER A 145 -18.35 -7.35 -13.90
CA SER A 145 -17.84 -6.65 -15.07
C SER A 145 -17.90 -7.55 -16.29
N THR A 146 -19.12 -7.78 -16.80
CA THR A 146 -19.23 -8.03 -18.24
C THR A 146 -18.69 -6.77 -18.89
N VAL A 147 -17.50 -6.84 -19.47
CA VAL A 147 -17.00 -5.78 -20.36
C VAL A 147 -18.03 -5.64 -21.47
N GLN A 148 -18.94 -4.68 -21.32
CA GLN A 148 -19.85 -4.27 -22.37
C GLN A 148 -18.98 -3.51 -23.37
N VAL A 149 -18.45 -4.24 -24.35
CA VAL A 149 -17.81 -3.63 -25.51
C VAL A 149 -18.90 -2.88 -26.25
N GLN A 150 -19.10 -1.60 -25.90
CA GLN A 150 -19.86 -0.67 -26.71
C GLN A 150 -19.04 -0.38 -27.97
N SER A 151 -19.18 -1.25 -28.97
CA SER A 151 -18.69 -0.93 -30.31
C SER A 151 -19.51 0.24 -30.85
N ARG A 152 -18.82 1.24 -31.43
CA ARG A 152 -19.50 2.31 -32.18
C ARG A 152 -20.27 1.64 -33.34
N VAL A 153 -21.51 2.08 -33.56
CA VAL A 153 -22.33 1.68 -34.71
C VAL A 153 -21.51 1.75 -35.99
N ARG A 154 -21.52 0.69 -36.79
CA ARG A 154 -20.78 0.61 -38.05
C ARG A 154 -21.28 1.71 -38.99
N LEU A 155 -20.40 2.65 -39.37
CA LEU A 155 -20.73 3.73 -40.30
C LEU A 155 -20.73 3.30 -41.77
N PHE A 156 -20.18 2.12 -42.08
CA PHE A 156 -20.13 1.58 -43.43
C PHE A 156 -20.52 0.10 -43.40
N SER A 157 -21.56 -0.27 -44.14
CA SER A 157 -21.89 -1.66 -44.46
C SER A 157 -21.69 -1.90 -45.95
N ARG A 158 -21.50 -3.16 -46.35
CA ARG A 158 -21.37 -3.52 -47.76
C ARG A 158 -22.64 -3.20 -48.57
N ASP A 159 -23.76 -3.07 -47.88
CA ASP A 159 -25.05 -2.70 -48.47
C ASP A 159 -25.14 -1.21 -48.80
N THR A 160 -24.46 -0.34 -48.04
CA THR A 160 -24.46 1.12 -48.28
C THR A 160 -23.44 1.59 -49.33
N LEU A 161 -22.57 0.70 -49.81
CA LEU A 161 -21.54 0.99 -50.82
C LEU A 161 -21.94 0.54 -52.24
N GLY A 162 -23.14 -0.03 -52.41
CA GLY A 162 -23.61 -0.51 -53.71
C GLY A 162 -24.33 0.53 -54.58
N ASP A 163 -24.47 1.77 -54.10
CA ASP A 163 -25.30 2.82 -54.73
C ASP A 163 -24.49 4.08 -55.12
N LEU A 164 -23.20 3.91 -55.45
CA LEU A 164 -22.35 4.93 -56.07
C LEU A 164 -21.99 4.58 -57.51
#